data_AF-A0A925KLR6-F1
#
_entry.id   AF-A0A925KLR6-F1
#
_cell.length_a   1.000
_cell.length_b   1.000
_cell.length_c   1.000
_cell.angle_alpha   90.00
_cell.angle_beta   90.00
_cell.angle_gamma   90.00
#
_symmetry.space_group_name_H-M   'P 1'
#
loop_
_entity.id
_entity.type
_entity.pdbx_description
1 polymer ?
#
loop_
_entity_poly.entity_id
_entity_poly.type
_entity_poly.pdbx_seq_one_letter_code
_entity_poly.pdbx_strand_id
1 'polypeptide(L)'
;MRKILTVFAVFIAVGMGGIAAGSATWLFWNVSKASDLEAFRALLGGFAGAFFAFLFIRLGDWLTRLYQRRATHYNALVRLQYYFNECLVLTGDNIFIADDFFRCFAEESREGEELRIFMNRFIAYPRDIELVISLSNIDYANELYSFNIEIQKTNQSMATVNRSYEQMLEAFVSKNIDASVYQANVHALRIHYVELRKFLLRIKHDLVLLIAKARLLDREAPWLFKVIRALTSTTYGKGFEKRVGVEATKVESEIEAVAKKSRDKIAEVRSKAVQ
;
A
#
# COMPACT_ATOMS: atom_id res chain seq x y z
N MET A 1 -1.61 32.73 11.29
CA MET A 1 -1.23 32.67 12.72
C MET A 1 -0.06 31.70 13.00
N ARG A 2 -0.12 30.41 12.62
CA ARG A 2 0.98 29.43 12.85
C ARG A 2 2.36 29.86 12.33
N LYS A 3 2.47 30.42 11.12
CA LYS A 3 3.76 30.86 10.53
C LYS A 3 4.44 32.00 11.30
N ILE A 4 3.67 32.92 11.90
CA ILE A 4 4.19 34.04 12.68
C ILE A 4 4.77 33.55 14.00
N LEU A 5 4.09 32.57 14.63
CA LEU A 5 4.55 31.94 15.86
C LEU A 5 5.88 31.19 15.68
N THR A 6 6.06 30.51 14.54
CA THR A 6 7.32 29.81 14.23
C THR A 6 8.48 30.77 14.02
N VAL A 7 8.26 31.88 13.30
CA VAL A 7 9.29 32.90 13.07
C VAL A 7 9.70 33.55 14.38
N PHE A 8 8.75 33.90 15.24
CA PHE A 8 9.02 34.49 16.54
C PHE A 8 9.80 33.54 17.47
N ALA A 9 9.46 32.25 17.49
CA ALA A 9 10.20 31.23 18.24
C ALA A 9 11.64 31.07 17.75
N VAL A 10 11.89 31.19 16.44
CA VAL A 10 13.24 31.15 15.86
C VAL A 10 14.05 32.38 16.29
N PHE A 11 13.48 33.59 16.25
CA PHE A 11 14.17 34.80 16.69
C PHE A 11 14.52 34.77 18.19
N ILE A 12 13.62 34.25 19.04
CA ILE A 12 13.90 34.06 20.47
C ILE A 12 15.02 33.03 20.67
N ALA A 13 14.97 31.90 19.95
CA ALA A 13 16.01 30.88 20.05
C ALA A 13 17.39 31.40 19.60
N VAL A 14 17.44 32.19 18.52
CA VAL A 14 18.67 32.84 18.02
C VAL A 14 19.16 33.89 19.01
N GLY A 15 18.28 34.72 19.56
CA GLY A 15 18.62 35.73 20.57
C GLY A 15 19.17 35.12 21.86
N MET A 16 18.50 34.10 22.39
CA MET A 16 18.99 33.37 23.58
C MET A 16 20.29 32.63 23.30
N GLY A 17 20.46 32.06 22.10
CA GLY A 17 21.71 31.43 21.66
C GLY A 17 22.87 32.43 21.59
N GLY A 18 22.62 33.63 21.06
CA GLY A 18 23.59 34.71 21.01
C GLY A 18 24.00 35.22 22.38
N ILE A 19 23.04 35.41 23.29
CA ILE A 19 23.32 35.80 24.69
C ILE A 19 24.12 34.71 25.40
N ALA A 20 23.71 33.44 25.29
CA ALA A 20 24.43 32.32 25.90
C ALA A 20 25.86 32.19 25.37
N ALA A 21 26.06 32.32 24.05
CA ALA A 21 27.40 32.29 23.44
C ALA A 21 28.25 33.48 23.87
N GLY A 22 27.68 34.70 23.93
CA GLY A 22 28.37 35.91 24.37
C GLY A 22 28.77 35.85 25.85
N SER A 23 27.85 35.42 26.72
CA SER A 23 28.10 35.23 28.15
C SER A 23 29.14 34.14 28.41
N ALA A 24 29.08 33.02 27.68
CA ALA A 24 30.10 31.97 27.77
C ALA A 24 31.46 32.50 27.33
N THR A 25 31.55 33.16 26.17
CA THR A 25 32.82 33.73 25.65
C THR A 25 33.42 34.74 26.62
N TRP A 26 32.60 35.60 27.23
CA TRP A 26 33.05 36.58 28.22
C TRP A 26 33.54 35.93 29.51
N LEU A 27 32.84 34.91 30.02
CA LEU A 27 33.28 34.11 31.17
C LEU A 27 34.59 33.37 30.88
N PHE A 28 34.69 32.70 29.72
CA PHE A 28 35.90 32.01 29.29
C PHE A 28 37.10 32.97 29.16
N TRP A 29 36.89 34.17 28.64
CA TRP A 29 37.93 35.19 28.53
C TRP A 29 38.42 35.69 29.88
N ASN A 30 37.51 35.99 30.81
CA ASN A 30 37.85 36.48 32.14
C ASN A 30 38.56 35.41 33.00
N VAL A 31 38.09 34.16 32.92
CA VAL A 31 38.68 33.04 33.66
C VAL A 31 40.04 32.64 33.07
N SER A 32 40.22 32.72 31.75
CA SER A 32 41.52 32.50 31.09
C SER A 32 42.56 33.55 31.47
N LYS A 33 42.16 34.82 31.65
CA LYS A 33 43.05 35.89 32.11
C LYS A 33 43.42 35.83 33.59
N ALA A 34 42.61 35.20 34.44
CA ALA A 34 42.74 35.25 35.89
C ALA A 34 43.85 34.36 36.49
N SER A 35 44.65 33.66 35.68
CA SER A 35 45.73 32.74 36.12
C SER A 35 45.31 31.55 37.01
N ASP A 36 44.03 31.45 37.37
CA ASP A 36 43.47 30.33 38.12
C ASP A 36 43.14 29.15 37.19
N LEU A 37 44.15 28.30 37.02
CA LEU A 37 44.08 27.11 36.18
C LEU A 37 42.99 26.13 36.64
N GLU A 38 42.65 26.11 37.94
CA GLU A 38 41.64 25.21 38.49
C GLU A 38 40.23 25.68 38.15
N ALA A 39 39.94 26.98 38.28
CA ALA A 39 38.67 27.56 37.87
C ALA A 39 38.41 27.39 36.36
N PHE A 40 39.45 27.54 35.53
CA PHE A 40 39.35 27.31 34.08
C PHE A 40 39.06 25.85 33.73
N ARG A 41 39.70 24.90 34.40
CA ARG A 41 39.44 23.45 34.24
C ARG A 41 38.03 23.06 34.67
N ALA A 42 37.54 23.61 35.79
CA ALA A 42 36.18 23.37 36.26
C ALA A 42 35.13 23.91 35.27
N LEU A 43 35.36 25.10 34.71
CA LEU A 43 34.47 25.72 33.72
C LEU A 43 34.47 24.92 32.39
N LEU A 44 35.63 24.51 31.89
CA LEU A 44 35.73 23.62 30.72
C LEU A 44 35.04 22.29 30.95
N GLY A 45 35.22 21.67 32.13
CA GLY A 45 34.57 20.42 32.51
C GLY A 45 33.04 20.56 32.54
N GLY A 46 32.52 21.62 33.15
CA GLY A 46 31.09 21.92 33.19
C GLY A 46 30.50 22.21 31.80
N PHE A 47 31.20 23.00 30.98
CA PHE A 47 30.78 23.30 29.61
C PHE A 47 30.79 22.03 28.72
N ALA A 48 31.87 21.25 28.76
CA ALA A 48 31.95 20.00 28.01
C ALA A 48 30.86 19.03 28.45
N GLY A 49 30.63 18.88 29.76
CA GLY A 49 29.55 18.07 30.31
C GLY A 49 28.18 18.50 29.79
N ALA A 50 27.85 19.80 29.86
CA ALA A 50 26.58 20.33 29.37
C ALA A 50 26.43 20.22 27.83
N PHE A 51 27.51 20.46 27.08
CA PHE A 51 27.54 20.33 25.63
C PHE A 51 27.28 18.88 25.19
N PHE A 52 27.98 17.92 25.79
CA PHE A 52 27.77 16.50 25.49
C PHE A 52 26.38 16.04 25.93
N ALA A 53 25.88 16.48 27.09
CA ALA A 53 24.51 16.18 27.51
C ALA A 53 23.47 16.67 26.48
N PHE A 54 23.61 17.92 26.01
CA PHE A 54 22.75 18.46 24.95
C PHE A 54 22.88 17.67 23.64
N LEU A 55 24.11 17.35 23.22
CA LEU A 55 24.37 16.59 22.00
C LEU A 55 23.75 15.19 22.08
N PHE A 56 23.87 14.50 23.20
CA PHE A 56 23.26 13.19 23.42
C PHE A 56 21.74 13.26 23.42
N ILE A 57 21.13 14.29 24.03
CA ILE A 57 19.67 14.50 23.97
C ILE A 57 19.22 14.67 22.51
N ARG A 58 19.89 15.53 21.75
CA ARG A 58 19.55 15.77 20.33
C ARG A 58 19.77 14.55 19.45
N LEU A 59 20.84 13.81 19.69
CA LEU A 59 21.10 12.54 19.00
C LEU A 59 20.03 11.51 19.34
N GLY A 60 19.62 11.43 20.61
CA GLY A 60 18.53 10.57 21.07
C GLY A 60 17.20 10.89 20.41
N ASP A 61 16.81 12.17 20.34
CA ASP A 61 15.60 12.62 19.64
C ASP A 61 15.63 12.24 18.16
N TRP A 62 16.76 12.47 17.49
CA TRP A 62 16.94 12.14 16.08
C TRP A 62 16.85 10.63 15.82
N LEU A 63 17.54 9.82 16.62
CA LEU A 63 17.47 8.35 16.55
C LEU A 63 16.05 7.85 16.81
N THR A 64 15.34 8.44 17.78
CA THR A 64 13.95 8.09 18.11
C THR A 64 13.02 8.36 16.94
N ARG A 65 13.11 9.53 16.30
CA ARG A 65 12.28 9.86 15.12
C ARG A 65 12.57 8.94 13.93
N LEU A 66 13.84 8.60 13.70
CA LEU A 66 14.22 7.65 12.66
C LEU A 66 13.65 6.25 12.93
N TYR A 67 13.76 5.79 14.18
CA TYR A 67 13.18 4.52 14.60
C TYR A 67 11.67 4.50 14.39
N GLN A 68 10.96 5.53 14.85
CA GLN A 68 9.50 5.66 14.68
C GLN A 68 9.09 5.64 13.20
N ARG A 69 9.75 6.45 12.35
CA ARG A 69 9.45 6.47 10.90
C ARG A 69 9.62 5.09 10.27
N ARG A 70 10.67 4.36 10.67
CA ARG A 70 10.94 3.02 10.15
C ARG A 70 9.94 1.98 10.66
N ALA A 71 9.56 2.04 11.93
CA ALA A 71 8.51 1.20 12.50
C ALA A 71 7.18 1.42 11.78
N THR A 72 6.80 2.69 11.55
CA THR A 72 5.60 3.04 10.77
C THR A 72 5.66 2.51 9.34
N HIS A 73 6.80 2.67 8.66
CA HIS A 73 6.97 2.15 7.31
C HIS A 73 6.86 0.61 7.24
N TYR A 74 7.52 -0.09 8.16
CA TYR A 74 7.44 -1.55 8.28
C TYR A 74 6.00 -2.01 8.52
N ASN A 75 5.31 -1.41 9.50
CA ASN A 75 3.91 -1.73 9.78
C ASN A 75 3.00 -1.45 8.58
N ALA A 76 3.27 -0.38 7.82
CA ALA A 76 2.54 -0.09 6.59
C ALA A 76 2.78 -1.16 5.50
N LEU A 77 4.02 -1.62 5.31
CA LEU A 77 4.33 -2.71 4.37
C LEU A 77 3.62 -4.01 4.73
N VAL A 78 3.56 -4.35 6.01
CA VAL A 78 2.83 -5.54 6.49
C VAL A 78 1.33 -5.41 6.25
N ARG A 79 0.73 -4.26 6.59
CA ARG A 79 -0.69 -3.99 6.32
C ARG A 79 -1.01 -4.01 4.83
N LEU A 80 -0.10 -3.51 3.99
CA LEU A 80 -0.24 -3.55 2.54
C LEU A 80 -0.23 -4.97 1.99
N GLN A 81 0.64 -5.85 2.50
CA GLN A 81 0.62 -7.26 2.11
C GLN A 81 -0.74 -7.91 2.41
N TYR A 82 -1.33 -7.62 3.58
CA TYR A 82 -2.68 -8.08 3.90
C TYR A 82 -3.73 -7.52 2.93
N TYR A 83 -3.72 -6.22 2.70
CA TYR A 83 -4.62 -5.54 1.76
C TYR A 83 -4.53 -6.11 0.33
N PHE A 84 -3.32 -6.32 -0.20
CA PHE A 84 -3.16 -6.89 -1.53
C PHE A 84 -3.61 -8.35 -1.61
N ASN A 85 -3.45 -9.13 -0.54
CA ASN A 85 -3.98 -10.50 -0.49
C ASN A 85 -5.50 -10.51 -0.53
N GLU A 86 -6.17 -9.60 0.20
CA GLU A 86 -7.62 -9.42 0.13
C GLU A 86 -8.06 -9.03 -1.29
N CYS A 87 -7.37 -8.06 -1.90
CA CYS A 87 -7.63 -7.69 -3.30
C CYS A 87 -7.40 -8.86 -4.25
N LEU A 88 -6.38 -9.71 -4.06
CA LEU A 88 -6.16 -10.88 -4.90
C LEU A 88 -7.31 -11.88 -4.84
N VAL A 89 -7.87 -12.11 -3.64
CA VAL A 89 -9.05 -12.97 -3.47
C VAL A 89 -10.23 -12.39 -4.25
N LEU A 90 -10.53 -11.10 -4.06
CA LEU A 90 -11.61 -10.42 -4.78
C LEU A 90 -11.39 -10.40 -6.30
N THR A 91 -10.16 -10.25 -6.77
CA THR A 91 -9.83 -10.37 -8.19
C THR A 91 -10.14 -11.77 -8.70
N GLY A 92 -9.82 -12.82 -7.94
CA GLY A 92 -10.17 -14.20 -8.27
C GLY A 92 -11.68 -14.40 -8.38
N ASP A 93 -12.44 -13.91 -7.40
CA ASP A 93 -13.90 -14.01 -7.39
C ASP A 93 -14.54 -13.26 -8.57
N ASN A 94 -14.05 -12.06 -8.86
CA ASN A 94 -14.51 -11.27 -9.99
C ASN A 94 -14.18 -11.92 -11.35
N ILE A 95 -13.01 -12.56 -11.48
CA ILE A 95 -12.68 -13.35 -12.69
C ILE A 95 -13.65 -14.53 -12.82
N PHE A 96 -13.92 -15.23 -11.72
CA PHE A 96 -14.88 -16.34 -11.71
C PHE A 96 -16.27 -15.87 -12.14
N ILE A 97 -16.75 -14.72 -11.64
CA ILE A 97 -18.03 -14.12 -12.05
C ILE A 97 -18.04 -13.84 -13.55
N ALA A 98 -16.96 -13.27 -14.09
CA ALA A 98 -16.88 -13.00 -15.52
C ALA A 98 -16.89 -14.29 -16.37
N ASP A 99 -16.14 -15.31 -15.95
CA ASP A 99 -16.11 -16.61 -16.62
C ASP A 99 -17.47 -17.32 -16.53
N ASP A 100 -18.14 -17.22 -15.38
CA ASP A 100 -19.47 -17.80 -15.17
C ASP A 100 -20.54 -17.13 -16.02
N PHE A 101 -20.46 -15.80 -16.21
CA PHE A 101 -21.32 -15.08 -17.15
C PHE A 101 -21.18 -15.62 -18.57
N PHE A 102 -19.94 -15.85 -19.04
CA PHE A 102 -19.71 -16.42 -20.37
C PHE A 102 -20.24 -17.84 -20.51
N ARG A 103 -20.17 -18.67 -19.46
CA ARG A 103 -20.76 -20.01 -19.46
C ARG A 103 -22.29 -19.94 -19.49
N CYS A 104 -22.87 -19.02 -18.71
CA CYS A 104 -24.32 -18.81 -18.66
C CYS A 104 -24.87 -18.45 -20.05
N PHE A 105 -24.16 -17.61 -20.81
CA PHE A 105 -24.60 -17.11 -22.12
C PHE A 105 -23.73 -17.59 -23.29
N ALA A 106 -23.22 -18.83 -23.21
CA ALA A 106 -22.46 -19.43 -24.30
C ALA A 106 -23.35 -19.67 -25.54
N GLU A 107 -22.83 -19.36 -26.73
CA GLU A 107 -23.55 -19.46 -28.02
C GLU A 107 -24.04 -20.88 -28.36
N GLU A 108 -23.47 -21.90 -27.70
CA GLU A 108 -23.85 -23.30 -27.85
C GLU A 108 -25.21 -23.65 -27.20
N SER A 109 -25.89 -22.70 -26.54
CA SER A 109 -27.26 -22.86 -26.07
C SER A 109 -28.22 -22.97 -27.26
N ARG A 110 -28.74 -24.17 -27.47
CA ARG A 110 -29.51 -24.59 -28.65
C ARG A 110 -30.82 -23.82 -28.84
N GLU A 111 -31.27 -23.75 -30.08
CA GLU A 111 -32.66 -23.40 -30.43
C GLU A 111 -33.65 -24.18 -29.54
N GLY A 112 -34.42 -23.47 -28.72
CA GLY A 112 -35.40 -24.04 -27.79
C GLY A 112 -35.00 -24.10 -26.31
N GLU A 113 -33.81 -23.61 -25.92
CA GLU A 113 -33.42 -23.56 -24.50
C GLU A 113 -34.13 -22.47 -23.70
N GLU A 114 -34.42 -22.81 -22.43
CA GLU A 114 -34.99 -21.91 -21.42
C GLU A 114 -34.16 -20.62 -21.27
N LEU A 115 -34.85 -19.49 -21.09
CA LEU A 115 -34.22 -18.20 -20.85
C LEU A 115 -33.36 -18.23 -19.59
N ARG A 116 -32.06 -17.98 -19.75
CA ARG A 116 -31.09 -17.99 -18.66
C ARG A 116 -30.99 -16.62 -17.99
N ILE A 117 -30.93 -16.65 -16.66
CA ILE A 117 -30.74 -15.47 -15.81
C ILE A 117 -29.43 -15.66 -15.03
N PHE A 118 -28.61 -14.63 -14.98
CA PHE A 118 -27.33 -14.63 -14.30
C PHE A 118 -27.44 -13.81 -13.00
N MET A 119 -27.26 -14.45 -11.85
CA MET A 119 -27.51 -13.80 -10.55
C MET A 119 -26.27 -13.22 -9.89
N ASN A 120 -25.08 -13.62 -10.33
CA ASN A 120 -23.83 -13.19 -9.72
C ASN A 120 -23.52 -11.72 -10.08
N ARG A 121 -22.83 -11.04 -9.16
CA ARG A 121 -22.50 -9.61 -9.30
C ARG A 121 -21.04 -9.39 -8.97
N PHE A 122 -20.40 -8.50 -9.71
CA PHE A 122 -19.05 -8.07 -9.37
C PHE A 122 -18.98 -7.45 -7.98
N ILE A 123 -17.89 -7.74 -7.27
CA ILE A 123 -17.62 -7.29 -5.91
C ILE A 123 -16.58 -6.16 -5.98
N ALA A 124 -16.90 -5.02 -5.38
CA ALA A 124 -16.00 -3.88 -5.35
C ALA A 124 -14.80 -4.14 -4.43
N TYR A 125 -13.62 -3.70 -4.85
CA TYR A 125 -12.42 -3.71 -4.02
C TYR A 125 -12.52 -2.71 -2.87
N PRO A 126 -12.02 -3.05 -1.66
CA PRO A 126 -11.84 -2.09 -0.60
C PRO A 126 -10.79 -1.04 -1.01
N ARG A 127 -10.86 0.15 -0.41
CA ARG A 127 -9.87 1.21 -0.61
C ARG A 127 -9.30 1.64 0.72
N ASP A 128 -7.97 1.55 0.85
CA ASP A 128 -7.24 2.09 1.99
C ASP A 128 -6.17 3.07 1.51
N ILE A 129 -6.52 4.35 1.45
CA ILE A 129 -5.63 5.44 1.00
C ILE A 129 -4.61 5.79 2.09
N GLU A 130 -4.91 5.51 3.35
CA GLU A 130 -4.06 5.89 4.49
C GLU A 130 -2.74 5.12 4.51
N LEU A 131 -2.74 3.89 3.96
CA LEU A 131 -1.53 3.06 3.86
C LEU A 131 -0.44 3.72 3.01
N VAL A 132 -0.80 4.54 2.01
CA VAL A 132 0.16 5.24 1.14
C VAL A 132 0.99 6.25 1.94
N ILE A 133 0.34 7.00 2.83
CA ILE A 133 0.94 8.12 3.57
C ILE A 133 2.06 7.66 4.50
N SER A 134 1.99 6.41 4.96
CA SER A 134 2.91 5.82 5.93
C SER A 134 4.18 5.23 5.29
N LEU A 135 4.28 5.22 3.95
CA LEU A 135 5.42 4.67 3.23
C LEU A 135 6.59 5.66 3.16
N SER A 136 7.80 5.14 3.38
CA SER A 136 9.03 5.94 3.25
C SER A 136 9.66 5.87 1.85
N ASN A 137 9.31 4.86 1.04
CA ASN A 137 9.75 4.73 -0.35
C ASN A 137 8.71 5.38 -1.27
N ILE A 138 9.11 6.46 -1.95
CA ILE A 138 8.28 7.30 -2.81
C ILE A 138 7.93 6.58 -4.12
N ASP A 139 8.86 5.82 -4.70
CA ASP A 139 8.57 5.06 -5.92
C ASP A 139 7.44 4.07 -5.67
N TYR A 140 7.52 3.32 -4.58
CA TYR A 140 6.48 2.39 -4.16
C TYR A 140 5.17 3.08 -3.78
N ALA A 141 5.24 4.23 -3.12
CA ALA A 141 4.04 5.02 -2.81
C ALA A 141 3.32 5.51 -4.07
N ASN A 142 4.08 5.93 -5.10
CA ASN A 142 3.53 6.38 -6.38
C ASN A 142 2.87 5.23 -7.16
N GLU A 143 3.50 4.06 -7.17
CA GLU A 143 2.93 2.85 -7.76
C GLU A 143 1.63 2.45 -7.07
N LEU A 144 1.61 2.44 -5.74
CA LEU A 144 0.42 2.15 -4.96
C LEU A 144 -0.70 3.19 -5.18
N TYR A 145 -0.34 4.47 -5.30
CA TYR A 145 -1.30 5.51 -5.63
C TYR A 145 -1.92 5.28 -7.01
N SER A 146 -1.10 4.94 -8.00
CA SER A 146 -1.54 4.63 -9.37
C SER A 146 -2.47 3.41 -9.37
N PHE A 147 -2.09 2.35 -8.65
CA PHE A 147 -2.91 1.16 -8.47
C PHE A 147 -4.27 1.48 -7.82
N ASN A 148 -4.30 2.31 -6.78
CA ASN A 148 -5.55 2.70 -6.12
C ASN A 148 -6.49 3.48 -7.06
N ILE A 149 -5.95 4.28 -7.99
CA ILE A 149 -6.76 4.94 -9.03
C ILE A 149 -7.32 3.91 -10.00
N GLU A 150 -6.50 2.94 -10.45
CA GLU A 150 -6.95 1.88 -11.34
C GLU A 150 -8.07 1.05 -10.71
N ILE A 151 -7.91 0.64 -9.45
CA ILE A 151 -8.94 -0.06 -8.67
C ILE A 151 -10.23 0.76 -8.56
N GLN A 152 -10.13 2.07 -8.32
CA GLN A 152 -11.31 2.93 -8.29
C GLN A 152 -12.05 2.93 -9.64
N LYS A 153 -11.32 3.03 -10.76
CA LYS A 153 -11.91 2.99 -12.10
C LYS A 153 -12.55 1.64 -12.38
N THR A 154 -11.89 0.54 -12.00
CA THR A 154 -12.45 -0.81 -12.13
C THR A 154 -13.71 -0.98 -11.29
N ASN A 155 -13.75 -0.48 -10.05
CA ASN A 155 -14.96 -0.48 -9.23
C ASN A 155 -16.12 0.25 -9.93
N GLN A 156 -15.86 1.39 -10.57
CA GLN A 156 -16.86 2.13 -11.33
C GLN A 156 -17.34 1.33 -12.54
N SER A 157 -16.44 0.69 -13.30
CA SER A 157 -16.81 -0.18 -14.43
C SER A 157 -17.64 -1.38 -13.99
N MET A 158 -17.26 -2.06 -12.90
CA MET A 158 -18.01 -3.17 -12.30
C MET A 158 -19.42 -2.74 -11.88
N ALA A 159 -19.54 -1.58 -11.22
CA ALA A 159 -20.83 -1.04 -10.81
C ALA A 159 -21.73 -0.70 -12.01
N THR A 160 -21.16 -0.14 -13.09
CA THR A 160 -21.89 0.13 -14.33
C THR A 160 -22.41 -1.16 -14.96
N VAL A 161 -21.57 -2.20 -15.09
CA VAL A 161 -21.98 -3.49 -15.67
C VAL A 161 -23.08 -4.15 -14.83
N ASN A 162 -22.92 -4.17 -13.50
CA ASN A 162 -23.95 -4.69 -12.59
C ASN A 162 -25.28 -3.95 -12.79
N ARG A 163 -25.26 -2.61 -12.79
CA ARG A 163 -26.47 -1.79 -12.97
C ARG A 163 -27.12 -2.01 -14.32
N SER A 164 -26.33 -2.06 -15.40
CA SER A 164 -26.85 -2.29 -16.75
C SER A 164 -27.55 -3.66 -16.85
N TYR A 165 -26.97 -4.70 -16.25
CA TYR A 165 -27.62 -6.01 -16.20
C TYR A 165 -28.90 -5.99 -15.36
N GLU A 166 -28.88 -5.38 -14.18
CA GLU A 166 -30.05 -5.26 -13.30
C GLU A 166 -31.23 -4.55 -13.98
N GLN A 167 -30.98 -3.42 -14.64
CA GLN A 167 -32.01 -2.67 -15.37
C GLN A 167 -32.60 -3.48 -16.53
N MET A 168 -31.76 -4.25 -17.23
CA MET A 168 -32.19 -5.13 -18.31
C MET A 168 -33.05 -6.29 -17.77
N LEU A 169 -32.63 -6.91 -16.68
CA LEU A 169 -33.37 -7.98 -16.01
C LEU A 169 -34.71 -7.46 -15.47
N GLU A 170 -34.74 -6.28 -14.87
CA GLU A 170 -35.97 -5.64 -14.37
C GLU A 170 -36.95 -5.33 -15.49
N ALA A 171 -36.47 -4.77 -16.60
CA ALA A 171 -37.30 -4.50 -17.77
C ALA A 171 -37.88 -5.81 -18.36
N PHE A 172 -37.09 -6.88 -18.38
CA PHE A 172 -37.53 -8.19 -18.84
C PHE A 172 -38.58 -8.81 -17.91
N VAL A 173 -38.32 -8.85 -16.60
CA VAL A 173 -39.25 -9.38 -15.59
C VAL A 173 -40.57 -8.60 -15.57
N SER A 174 -40.50 -7.27 -15.77
CA SER A 174 -41.67 -6.39 -15.84
C SER A 174 -42.41 -6.48 -17.18
N LYS A 175 -41.97 -7.33 -18.12
CA LYS A 175 -42.51 -7.49 -19.48
C LYS A 175 -42.47 -6.21 -20.32
N ASN A 176 -41.56 -5.29 -20.00
CA ASN A 176 -41.30 -4.09 -20.81
C ASN A 176 -40.45 -4.39 -22.05
N ILE A 177 -39.68 -5.48 -22.02
CA ILE A 177 -38.96 -6.04 -23.17
C ILE A 177 -39.28 -7.53 -23.31
N ASP A 178 -39.24 -8.05 -24.54
CA ASP A 178 -39.41 -9.48 -24.80
C ASP A 178 -38.09 -10.27 -24.66
N ALA A 179 -38.19 -11.59 -24.80
CA ALA A 179 -37.05 -12.51 -24.69
C ALA A 179 -35.96 -12.25 -25.74
N SER A 180 -36.34 -11.88 -26.97
CA SER A 180 -35.42 -11.62 -28.08
C SER A 180 -34.59 -10.35 -27.79
N VAL A 181 -35.26 -9.30 -27.33
CA VAL A 181 -34.62 -8.04 -26.93
C VAL A 181 -33.72 -8.25 -25.71
N TYR A 182 -34.14 -9.05 -24.72
CA TYR A 182 -33.29 -9.42 -23.58
C TYR A 182 -32.01 -10.13 -24.05
N GLN A 183 -32.12 -11.16 -24.90
CA GLN A 183 -30.96 -11.90 -25.42
C GLN A 183 -30.01 -10.99 -26.20
N ALA A 184 -30.54 -10.13 -27.07
CA ALA A 184 -29.72 -9.17 -27.83
C ALA A 184 -28.96 -8.21 -26.90
N ASN A 185 -29.61 -7.71 -25.85
CA ASN A 185 -28.99 -6.83 -24.86
C ASN A 185 -27.94 -7.53 -24.00
N VAL A 186 -28.18 -8.78 -23.58
CA VAL A 186 -27.19 -9.61 -22.87
C VAL A 186 -25.98 -9.87 -23.76
N HIS A 187 -26.19 -10.18 -25.04
CA HIS A 187 -25.09 -10.36 -25.98
C HIS A 187 -24.28 -9.08 -26.16
N ALA A 188 -24.91 -7.91 -26.22
CA ALA A 188 -24.20 -6.64 -26.25
C ALA A 188 -23.36 -6.42 -24.96
N LEU A 189 -23.92 -6.78 -23.80
CA LEU A 189 -23.24 -6.66 -22.50
C LEU A 189 -22.00 -7.56 -22.38
N ARG A 190 -21.95 -8.67 -23.12
CA ARG A 190 -20.79 -9.59 -23.15
C ARG A 190 -19.48 -8.88 -23.49
N ILE A 191 -19.50 -7.84 -24.33
CA ILE A 191 -18.31 -7.06 -24.69
C ILE A 191 -17.69 -6.43 -23.43
N HIS A 192 -18.52 -5.84 -22.56
CA HIS A 192 -18.06 -5.23 -21.33
C HIS A 192 -17.51 -6.25 -20.32
N TYR A 193 -18.09 -7.45 -20.26
CA TYR A 193 -17.54 -8.55 -19.47
C TYR A 193 -16.16 -9.00 -19.98
N VAL A 194 -15.95 -9.04 -21.30
CA VAL A 194 -14.65 -9.39 -21.91
C VAL A 194 -13.60 -8.33 -21.56
N GLU A 195 -13.94 -7.05 -21.68
CA GLU A 195 -13.06 -5.95 -21.30
C GLU A 195 -12.71 -6.00 -19.82
N LEU A 196 -13.72 -6.14 -18.96
CA LEU A 196 -13.55 -6.18 -17.51
C LEU A 196 -12.67 -7.36 -17.09
N ARG A 197 -12.85 -8.54 -17.69
CA ARG A 197 -11.99 -9.69 -17.43
C ARG A 197 -10.52 -9.42 -17.76
N LYS A 198 -10.23 -8.75 -18.88
CA LYS A 198 -8.84 -8.35 -19.22
C LYS A 198 -8.26 -7.41 -18.16
N PHE A 199 -9.04 -6.45 -17.68
CA PHE A 199 -8.62 -5.56 -16.61
C PHE A 199 -8.36 -6.32 -15.30
N LEU A 200 -9.23 -7.27 -14.93
CA LEU A 200 -9.06 -8.08 -13.72
C LEU A 200 -7.78 -8.94 -13.78
N LEU A 201 -7.45 -9.52 -14.95
CA LEU A 201 -6.20 -10.26 -15.13
C LEU A 201 -4.97 -9.35 -15.00
N ARG A 202 -5.05 -8.12 -15.50
CA ARG A 202 -3.99 -7.13 -15.31
C ARG A 202 -3.84 -6.74 -13.83
N ILE A 203 -4.95 -6.46 -13.14
CA ILE A 203 -4.94 -6.17 -11.69
C ILE A 203 -4.29 -7.30 -10.91
N LYS A 204 -4.60 -8.57 -11.25
CA LYS A 204 -3.97 -9.73 -10.62
C LYS A 204 -2.44 -9.69 -10.76
N HIS A 205 -1.94 -9.41 -11.97
CA HIS A 205 -0.51 -9.29 -12.22
C HIS A 205 0.11 -8.12 -11.41
N ASP A 206 -0.54 -6.96 -11.41
CA ASP A 206 -0.05 -5.78 -10.71
C ASP A 206 -0.02 -5.98 -9.19
N LEU A 207 -1.02 -6.70 -8.64
CA LEU A 207 -1.04 -7.13 -7.23
C LEU A 207 0.14 -8.04 -6.87
N VAL A 208 0.46 -9.01 -7.73
CA VAL A 208 1.63 -9.90 -7.54
C VAL A 208 2.91 -9.08 -7.46
N LEU A 209 3.10 -8.13 -8.39
CA LEU A 209 4.26 -7.23 -8.38
C LEU A 209 4.30 -6.37 -7.13
N LEU A 210 3.18 -5.79 -6.70
CA LEU A 210 3.10 -4.96 -5.50
C LEU A 210 3.43 -5.75 -4.23
N ILE A 211 2.98 -7.00 -4.11
CA ILE A 211 3.33 -7.90 -3.00
C ILE A 211 4.82 -8.22 -3.01
N ALA A 212 5.37 -8.57 -4.18
CA ALA A 212 6.79 -8.87 -4.34
C ALA A 212 7.65 -7.67 -3.91
N LYS A 213 7.29 -6.46 -4.35
CA LYS A 213 7.94 -5.20 -3.95
C LYS A 213 7.84 -4.96 -2.45
N ALA A 214 6.65 -5.13 -1.85
CA ALA A 214 6.47 -5.01 -0.40
C ALA A 214 7.42 -5.93 0.37
N ARG A 215 7.49 -7.22 -0.01
CA ARG A 215 8.34 -8.22 0.64
C ARG A 215 9.83 -7.90 0.51
N LEU A 216 10.27 -7.38 -0.63
CA LEU A 216 11.66 -6.98 -0.82
C LEU A 216 12.02 -5.76 0.03
N LEU A 217 11.13 -4.76 0.10
CA LEU A 217 11.31 -3.59 0.96
C LEU A 217 11.31 -3.97 2.45
N ASP A 218 10.53 -5.00 2.81
CA ASP A 218 10.44 -5.54 4.17
C ASP A 218 11.73 -6.27 4.60
N ARG A 219 12.22 -7.19 3.75
CA ARG A 219 13.38 -8.05 4.03
C ARG A 219 14.71 -7.32 4.17
N GLU A 220 14.83 -6.10 3.68
CA GLU A 220 16.13 -5.42 3.72
C GLU A 220 16.62 -5.13 5.14
N ALA A 221 15.91 -5.43 6.24
CA ALA A 221 16.22 -5.01 7.62
C ALA A 221 16.99 -5.99 8.54
N PRO A 222 18.31 -5.74 8.78
CA PRO A 222 18.92 -5.87 10.12
C PRO A 222 19.49 -4.54 10.68
N TRP A 223 19.65 -4.46 12.00
CA TRP A 223 19.50 -3.23 12.81
C TRP A 223 20.71 -2.28 12.93
N LEU A 224 21.97 -2.74 12.84
CA LEU A 224 23.14 -1.87 13.07
C LEU A 224 23.88 -1.40 11.80
N PHE A 225 23.96 -2.21 10.74
CA PHE A 225 24.64 -1.84 9.49
C PHE A 225 23.87 -0.83 8.62
N LYS A 226 22.63 -0.50 9.02
CA LYS A 226 21.76 0.43 8.33
C LYS A 226 21.90 1.88 8.75
N VAL A 227 22.43 2.20 9.92
CA VAL A 227 22.43 3.59 10.45
C VAL A 227 23.05 4.60 9.46
N ILE A 228 23.97 4.16 8.59
CA ILE A 228 24.67 5.00 7.60
C ILE A 228 23.98 5.02 6.21
N ARG A 229 23.25 3.95 5.81
CA ARG A 229 22.45 3.92 4.57
C ARG A 229 20.99 4.35 4.79
N ALA A 230 20.57 4.40 6.07
CA ALA A 230 19.23 4.73 6.58
C ALA A 230 18.98 6.24 6.72
N LEU A 231 19.70 7.06 5.95
CA LEU A 231 19.29 8.41 5.61
C LEU A 231 18.33 8.39 4.40
N THR A 232 17.32 7.52 4.42
CA THR A 232 16.20 7.48 3.45
C THR A 232 16.60 7.19 1.99
N SER A 233 16.72 5.93 1.58
CA SER A 233 16.49 5.64 0.15
C SER A 233 14.99 5.80 -0.11
N THR A 234 14.60 7.01 -0.51
CA THR A 234 13.25 7.32 -0.96
C THR A 234 12.89 6.60 -2.26
N THR A 235 13.87 5.99 -2.92
CA THR A 235 13.73 5.31 -4.21
C THR A 235 14.26 3.88 -4.16
N TYR A 236 13.95 3.10 -5.20
CA TYR A 236 14.45 1.74 -5.34
C TYR A 236 15.98 1.68 -5.55
N GLY A 237 16.61 0.67 -4.96
CA GLY A 237 18.04 0.41 -5.16
C GLY A 237 18.37 -0.11 -6.56
N LYS A 238 19.64 -0.03 -6.97
CA LYS A 238 20.13 -0.63 -8.23
C LYS A 238 19.83 -2.14 -8.26
N GLY A 239 19.26 -2.61 -9.38
CA GLY A 239 18.91 -4.02 -9.57
C GLY A 239 17.64 -4.48 -8.85
N PHE A 240 16.86 -3.55 -8.27
CA PHE A 240 15.60 -3.87 -7.58
C PHE A 240 14.62 -4.61 -8.49
N GLU A 241 14.38 -4.11 -9.71
CA GLU A 241 13.46 -4.74 -10.68
C GLU A 241 13.79 -6.20 -11.00
N LYS A 242 15.09 -6.54 -11.11
CA LYS A 242 15.49 -7.93 -11.32
C LYS A 242 15.09 -8.82 -10.14
N ARG A 243 15.21 -8.30 -8.92
CA ARG A 243 14.79 -9.02 -7.70
C ARG A 243 13.27 -9.11 -7.59
N VAL A 244 12.55 -8.07 -8.04
CA VAL A 244 11.09 -8.08 -8.11
C VAL A 244 10.61 -9.24 -8.97
N GLY A 245 11.19 -9.45 -10.16
CA GLY A 245 10.83 -10.59 -11.01
C GLY A 245 10.98 -11.94 -10.30
N VAL A 246 12.07 -12.15 -9.58
CA VAL A 246 12.31 -13.40 -8.81
C VAL A 246 11.29 -13.57 -7.68
N GLU A 247 11.03 -12.51 -6.91
CA GLU A 247 10.06 -12.57 -5.81
C GLU A 247 8.62 -12.68 -6.33
N ALA A 248 8.30 -12.12 -7.50
CA ALA A 248 7.00 -12.24 -8.15
C ALA A 248 6.70 -13.69 -8.53
N THR A 249 7.65 -14.40 -9.16
CA THR A 249 7.49 -15.84 -9.45
C THR A 249 7.26 -16.65 -8.17
N LYS A 250 7.92 -16.28 -7.07
CA LYS A 250 7.69 -16.92 -5.77
C LYS A 250 6.27 -16.66 -5.28
N VAL A 251 5.80 -15.40 -5.32
CA VAL A 251 4.43 -15.03 -4.94
C VAL A 251 3.40 -15.79 -5.78
N GLU A 252 3.59 -15.90 -7.10
CA GLU A 252 2.72 -16.69 -7.98
C GLU A 252 2.66 -18.15 -7.56
N SER A 253 3.80 -18.77 -7.28
CA SER A 253 3.85 -20.17 -6.84
C SER A 253 3.11 -20.40 -5.51
N GLU A 254 3.17 -19.42 -4.59
CA GLU A 254 2.43 -19.47 -3.33
C GLU A 254 0.91 -19.34 -3.55
N ILE A 255 0.49 -18.43 -4.44
CA ILE A 255 -0.92 -18.27 -4.82
C ILE A 255 -1.45 -19.57 -5.43
N GLU A 256 -0.71 -20.19 -6.35
CA GLU A 256 -1.10 -21.46 -6.98
C GLU A 256 -1.17 -22.61 -5.96
N ALA A 257 -0.22 -22.69 -5.03
CA ALA A 257 -0.22 -23.69 -3.97
C ALA A 257 -1.45 -23.55 -3.06
N VAL A 258 -1.80 -22.31 -2.67
CA VAL A 258 -3.00 -22.03 -1.88
C VAL A 258 -4.27 -22.38 -2.66
N ALA A 259 -4.35 -21.99 -3.93
CA ALA A 259 -5.49 -22.31 -4.79
C ALA A 259 -5.67 -23.83 -4.98
N LYS A 260 -4.58 -24.58 -5.16
CA LYS A 260 -4.59 -26.04 -5.21
C LYS A 260 -5.11 -26.64 -3.91
N LYS A 261 -4.57 -26.22 -2.76
CA LYS A 261 -5.01 -26.70 -1.44
C LYS A 261 -6.49 -26.42 -1.19
N SER A 262 -7.00 -25.26 -1.64
CA SER A 262 -8.42 -24.93 -1.54
C SER A 262 -9.29 -25.88 -2.39
N ARG A 263 -8.89 -26.12 -3.65
CA ARG A 263 -9.59 -27.07 -4.54
C ARG A 263 -9.63 -28.49 -3.97
N ASP A 264 -8.51 -28.97 -3.46
CA ASP A 264 -8.40 -30.30 -2.87
C ASP A 264 -9.36 -30.45 -1.67
N LYS A 265 -9.45 -29.41 -0.82
CA LYS A 265 -10.37 -29.38 0.32
C LYS A 265 -11.85 -29.36 -0.12
N ILE A 266 -12.20 -28.61 -1.16
CA ILE A 266 -13.57 -28.58 -1.70
C ILE A 266 -13.93 -29.95 -2.28
N ALA A 267 -13.02 -30.60 -2.99
CA ALA A 267 -13.23 -31.93 -3.55
C ALA A 267 -13.47 -32.98 -2.45
N GLU A 268 -12.70 -32.92 -1.35
CA GLU A 268 -12.87 -33.80 -0.18
C GLU A 268 -14.24 -33.62 0.49
N VAL A 269 -14.72 -32.37 0.63
CA VAL A 269 -16.05 -32.12 1.22
C VAL A 269 -17.16 -32.62 0.30
N ARG A 270 -17.02 -32.43 -1.02
CA ARG A 270 -18.00 -32.94 -1.99
C ARG A 270 -18.07 -34.46 -2.02
N SER A 271 -16.93 -35.16 -1.96
CA SER A 271 -16.93 -36.63 -1.96
C SER A 271 -17.57 -37.21 -0.71
N LYS A 272 -17.42 -36.55 0.44
CA LYS A 272 -18.09 -36.94 1.70
C LYS A 272 -19.59 -36.64 1.72
N ALA A 273 -20.07 -35.65 0.98
CA ALA A 273 -21.49 -35.28 0.94
C ALA A 273 -22.34 -36.16 -0.01
N VAL A 274 -21.70 -36.96 -0.86
CA VAL A 274 -22.34 -37.88 -1.81
C VAL A 274 -22.44 -39.31 -1.25
N GLN A 275 -21.82 -39.58 -0.09
CA GLN A 275 -21.95 -40.83 0.68
C GLN A 275 -23.04 -40.71 1.74
#